data_AF-A0A7L2RG91-F1
#
_entry.id   AF-A0A7L2RG91-F1
#
_cell.length_a   1.000
_cell.length_b   1.000
_cell.length_c   1.000
_cell.angle_alpha   90.00
_cell.angle_beta   90.00
_cell.angle_gamma   90.00
#
_symmetry.space_group_name_H-M   'P 1'
#
loop_
_entity.id
_entity.type
_entity.pdbx_description
1 polymer ?
#
loop_
_entity_poly.entity_id
_entity_poly.type
_entity_poly.pdbx_seq_one_letter_code
_entity_poly.pdbx_strand_id
1 'polypeptide(L)'
;RAGEFPVCVWWRDGGPAGGWSRSGCSRVGGDSRHSTCACSHFSTFAILTFLRPLPESPALALVTRVGLSLSLLCLALAIATFALCRPLGGRGRPLHLNLSLCLFA
;
A
#
# COMPACT_ATOMS: atom_id res chain seq x y z
N ARG A 1 21.25 9.20 15.59
CA ARG A 1 22.68 9.02 15.23
C ARG A 1 22.77 7.73 14.40
N ALA A 2 23.68 7.73 13.42
CA ALA A 2 23.95 6.74 12.38
C ALA A 2 23.50 5.28 12.62
N GLY A 3 22.91 4.65 11.60
CA GLY A 3 23.07 3.21 11.36
C GLY A 3 21.90 2.27 11.67
N GLU A 4 20.64 2.60 11.37
CA GLU A 4 19.60 1.56 11.36
C GLU A 4 19.79 0.70 10.10
N PHE A 5 20.58 -0.35 10.22
CA PHE A 5 20.82 -1.29 9.14
C PHE A 5 19.57 -2.16 8.91
N PRO A 6 19.22 -2.46 7.64
CA PRO A 6 18.11 -3.36 7.32
C PRO A 6 18.23 -4.69 8.05
N VAL A 7 17.11 -5.17 8.58
CA VAL A 7 17.03 -6.37 9.40
C VAL A 7 16.46 -7.53 8.58
N CYS A 8 17.21 -8.63 8.53
CA CYS A 8 16.79 -9.87 7.91
C CYS A 8 15.84 -10.63 8.85
N VAL A 9 14.66 -10.97 8.36
CA VAL A 9 13.66 -11.78 9.07
C VAL A 9 13.13 -12.88 8.16
N TRP A 10 12.55 -13.91 8.78
CA TRP A 10 11.78 -14.94 8.11
C TRP A 10 10.41 -15.09 8.78
N TRP A 11 9.46 -15.61 8.03
CA TRP A 11 8.12 -15.86 8.53
C TRP A 11 8.08 -17.17 9.33
N ARG A 12 7.85 -17.06 10.64
CA ARG A 12 7.70 -18.22 11.53
C ARG A 12 6.23 -18.57 11.67
N ASP A 13 5.88 -19.75 11.18
CA ASP A 13 4.60 -20.39 11.46
C ASP A 13 4.66 -21.01 12.87
N GLY A 14 3.89 -20.48 13.82
CA GLY A 14 4.02 -20.90 15.23
C GLY A 14 3.15 -20.15 16.25
N GLY A 15 1.91 -19.81 15.88
CA GLY A 15 0.94 -19.11 16.73
C GLY A 15 -0.36 -18.84 15.97
N PRO A 16 -1.36 -18.15 16.56
CA PRO A 16 -2.67 -17.93 15.93
C PRO A 16 -2.63 -17.12 14.62
N ALA A 17 -1.54 -16.40 14.34
CA ALA A 17 -1.38 -15.59 13.12
C ALA A 17 0.01 -15.67 12.47
N GLY A 18 0.91 -16.55 12.95
CA GLY A 18 2.33 -16.53 12.57
C GLY A 18 3.03 -15.20 12.92
N GLY A 19 4.30 -15.05 12.56
CA GLY A 19 4.99 -13.78 12.76
C GLY A 19 6.41 -13.71 12.22
N TRP A 20 6.88 -12.49 11.95
CA TRP A 20 8.25 -12.23 11.53
C TRP A 20 9.24 -12.49 12.66
N SER A 21 10.23 -13.35 12.41
CA SER A 21 11.26 -13.75 13.35
C SER A 21 12.66 -13.50 12.78
N ARG A 22 13.61 -13.15 13.64
CA ARG A 22 15.05 -13.05 13.31
C ARG A 22 15.82 -14.35 13.54
N SER A 23 15.21 -15.36 14.14
CA SER A 23 15.94 -16.55 14.61
C SER A 23 16.58 -17.32 13.46
N GLY A 24 17.89 -17.51 13.47
CA GLY A 24 18.59 -18.25 12.40
C GLY A 24 18.70 -17.48 11.08
N CYS A 25 18.41 -16.17 11.07
CA CYS A 25 18.69 -15.27 9.95
C CYS A 25 19.59 -14.12 10.42
N SER A 26 20.62 -13.79 9.65
CA SER A 26 21.53 -12.67 9.94
C SER A 26 21.95 -11.95 8.67
N ARG A 27 22.25 -10.65 8.78
CA ARG A 27 22.81 -9.88 7.66
C ARG A 27 24.31 -10.15 7.59
N VAL A 28 24.77 -10.64 6.44
CA VAL A 28 26.18 -11.00 6.20
C VAL A 28 26.91 -9.99 5.33
N GLY A 29 26.20 -9.03 4.72
CA GLY A 29 26.83 -7.98 3.94
C GLY A 29 25.85 -7.02 3.26
N GLY A 30 26.38 -6.25 2.32
CA GLY A 30 25.66 -5.28 1.49
C GLY A 30 25.85 -3.82 1.93
N ASP A 31 25.50 -2.91 1.03
CA ASP A 31 25.66 -1.46 1.19
C ASP A 31 24.37 -0.76 1.67
N SER A 32 24.24 0.53 1.37
CA SER A 32 23.02 1.32 1.65
C SER A 32 21.84 0.95 0.75
N ARG A 33 22.08 0.35 -0.43
CA ARG A 33 21.04 -0.03 -1.41
C ARG A 33 20.86 -1.54 -1.57
N HIS A 34 21.82 -2.33 -1.10
CA HIS A 34 21.81 -3.78 -1.21
C HIS A 34 22.05 -4.39 0.15
N SER A 35 21.39 -5.50 0.46
CA SER A 35 21.57 -6.20 1.73
C SER A 35 21.60 -7.68 1.49
N THR A 36 22.66 -8.32 1.97
CA THR A 36 22.86 -9.77 1.83
C THR A 36 22.54 -10.42 3.16
N CYS A 37 21.56 -11.33 3.16
CA CYS A 37 21.12 -12.07 4.33
C CYS A 37 21.51 -13.55 4.19
N ALA A 38 21.96 -14.17 5.29
CA ALA A 38 22.15 -15.61 5.38
C ALA A 38 21.19 -16.17 6.44
N CYS A 39 20.43 -17.20 6.06
CA CYS A 39 19.52 -17.91 6.93
C CYS A 39 19.87 -19.40 6.95
N SER A 40 19.73 -20.05 8.11
CA SER A 40 20.02 -21.47 8.29
C SER A 40 18.88 -22.40 7.84
N HIS A 41 17.87 -21.87 7.18
CA HIS A 41 16.64 -22.56 6.82
C HIS A 41 16.07 -21.97 5.52
N PHE A 42 15.29 -22.76 4.80
CA PHE A 42 14.57 -22.33 3.59
C PHE A 42 13.14 -21.93 3.99
N SER A 43 12.83 -20.64 3.96
CA SER A 43 11.51 -20.09 4.29
C SER A 43 11.28 -18.74 3.60
N THR A 44 10.06 -18.22 3.72
CA THR A 44 9.69 -16.86 3.31
C THR A 44 10.51 -15.86 4.11
N PHE A 45 11.38 -15.11 3.42
CA PHE A 45 12.25 -14.10 4.02
C PHE A 45 11.80 -12.69 3.64
N ALA A 46 12.11 -11.73 4.51
CA ALA A 46 11.91 -10.31 4.25
C ALA A 46 13.06 -9.48 4.84
N ILE A 47 13.29 -8.31 4.25
CA ILE A 47 14.28 -7.35 4.72
C ILE A 47 13.53 -6.11 5.21
N LEU A 48 13.57 -5.85 6.51
CA LEU A 48 12.91 -4.71 7.13
C LEU A 48 13.86 -3.52 7.17
N THR A 49 13.63 -2.53 6.31
CA THR A 49 14.46 -1.33 6.15
C THR A 49 14.03 -0.17 7.02
N PHE A 50 12.80 -0.19 7.55
CA PHE A 50 12.27 0.88 8.39
C PHE A 50 11.55 0.27 9.60
N LEU A 51 12.27 0.19 10.72
CA LEU A 51 11.77 -0.40 11.97
C LEU A 51 11.13 0.60 12.92
N ARG A 52 10.96 1.85 12.47
CA ARG A 52 10.28 2.87 13.25
C ARG A 52 8.89 3.11 12.68
N PRO A 53 7.90 3.50 13.49
CA PRO A 53 6.74 4.15 12.92
C PRO A 53 7.22 5.38 12.14
N LEU A 54 6.86 5.50 10.86
CA LEU A 54 7.03 6.79 10.18
C LEU A 54 6.24 7.78 11.05
N PRO A 55 6.83 8.91 11.47
CA PRO A 55 6.01 9.96 12.05
C PRO A 55 5.00 10.35 10.98
N GLU A 56 3.73 9.99 11.21
CA GLU A 56 2.61 10.36 10.36
C GLU A 56 2.63 11.88 10.23
N SER A 57 3.17 12.36 9.10
CA SER A 57 3.31 13.79 8.93
C SER A 57 1.91 14.36 8.68
N PRO A 58 1.45 15.34 9.49
CA PRO A 58 0.10 15.88 9.36
C PRO A 58 -0.14 16.49 7.98
N ALA A 59 0.93 16.94 7.30
CA ALA A 59 0.90 17.43 5.94
C ALA A 59 0.50 16.34 4.92
N LEU A 60 1.08 15.13 5.01
CA LEU A 60 0.75 14.04 4.08
C LEU A 60 -0.70 13.58 4.29
N ALA A 61 -1.12 13.44 5.54
CA ALA A 61 -2.50 13.09 5.88
C ALA A 61 -3.50 14.13 5.35
N LEU A 62 -3.17 15.43 5.45
CA LEU A 62 -3.99 16.51 4.92
C LEU A 62 -4.07 16.44 3.38
N VAL A 63 -2.93 16.28 2.70
CA VAL A 63 -2.88 16.16 1.23
C VAL A 63 -3.69 14.96 0.75
N THR A 64 -3.54 13.79 1.37
CA THR A 64 -4.32 12.60 1.03
C THR A 64 -5.81 12.82 1.27
N ARG A 65 -6.20 13.42 2.40
CA ARG A 65 -7.60 13.71 2.71
C ARG A 65 -8.23 14.67 1.70
N VAL A 66 -7.54 15.76 1.37
CA VAL A 66 -8.02 16.76 0.39
C VAL A 66 -8.09 16.13 -1.00
N GLY A 67 -7.03 15.44 -1.45
CA GLY A 67 -6.97 14.79 -2.75
C GLY A 67 -8.06 13.72 -2.93
N LEU A 68 -8.31 12.93 -1.88
CA LEU A 68 -9.39 11.92 -1.90
C LEU A 68 -10.76 12.59 -1.97
N SER A 69 -11.01 13.61 -1.14
CA SER A 69 -12.29 14.34 -1.15
C SER A 69 -12.59 15.01 -2.49
N LEU A 70 -11.58 15.64 -3.12
CA LEU A 70 -11.72 16.28 -4.43
C LEU A 70 -11.96 15.24 -5.55
N SER A 71 -11.25 14.12 -5.49
CA SER A 71 -11.43 13.02 -6.46
C SER A 71 -12.84 12.44 -6.38
N LEU A 72 -13.34 12.20 -5.16
CA LEU A 72 -14.70 11.72 -4.91
C LEU A 72 -15.77 12.73 -5.37
N LEU A 73 -15.55 14.03 -5.12
CA LEU A 73 -16.47 15.09 -5.58
C LEU A 73 -16.52 15.15 -7.11
N CYS A 74 -15.36 15.12 -7.78
CA CYS A 74 -15.26 15.08 -9.23
C CYS A 74 -15.98 13.86 -9.82
N LEU A 75 -15.78 12.69 -9.20
CA LEU A 75 -16.42 11.45 -9.59
C LEU A 75 -17.95 11.52 -9.45
N ALA A 76 -18.45 12.08 -8.35
CA ALA A 76 -19.87 12.30 -8.13
C ALA A 76 -20.49 13.24 -9.17
N LEU A 77 -19.80 14.33 -9.52
CA LEU A 77 -20.24 15.26 -10.56
C LEU A 77 -20.26 14.59 -11.94
N ALA A 78 -19.26 13.77 -12.27
CA ALA A 78 -19.24 13.01 -13.52
C ALA A 78 -20.45 12.05 -13.58
N ILE A 79 -20.70 11.28 -12.51
CA ILE A 79 -21.85 10.37 -12.42
C ILE A 79 -23.18 11.15 -12.55
N ALA A 80 -23.33 12.28 -11.86
CA ALA A 80 -24.51 13.12 -11.93
C ALA A 80 -24.74 13.66 -13.36
N THR A 81 -23.69 14.14 -14.02
CA THR A 81 -23.76 14.60 -15.41
C THR A 81 -24.20 13.47 -16.33
N PHE A 82 -23.60 12.29 -16.20
CA PHE A 82 -24.01 11.12 -16.97
C PHE A 82 -25.42 10.62 -16.64
N ALA A 83 -25.96 10.88 -15.46
CA ALA A 83 -27.32 10.49 -15.08
C ALA A 83 -28.36 11.50 -15.59
N LEU A 84 -28.08 12.80 -15.43
CA LEU A 84 -28.99 13.90 -15.80
C LEU A 84 -29.02 14.16 -17.31
N CYS A 85 -27.93 13.88 -18.04
CA CYS A 85 -27.89 13.96 -19.50
C CYS A 85 -28.44 12.70 -20.21
N ARG A 86 -29.00 11.71 -19.47
CA ARG A 86 -29.63 10.49 -20.04
C ARG A 86 -31.01 10.62 -20.70
N PRO A 87 -31.76 11.75 -20.73
CA PRO A 87 -33.10 11.71 -21.31
C PRO A 87 -33.18 11.88 -22.84
N LEU A 88 -32.08 11.77 -23.61
CA LEU A 88 -32.12 12.07 -25.06
C LEU A 88 -31.60 10.98 -26.02
N GLY A 89 -31.39 9.74 -25.57
CA GLY A 89 -31.35 8.62 -26.52
C GLY A 89 -30.44 7.45 -26.16
N GLY A 90 -31.01 6.25 -26.24
CA GLY A 90 -30.25 5.03 -26.56
C GLY A 90 -29.54 4.35 -25.40
N ARG A 91 -29.99 3.13 -25.11
CA ARG A 91 -29.38 2.18 -24.17
C ARG A 91 -27.93 1.84 -24.59
N GLY A 92 -26.95 2.45 -23.93
CA GLY A 92 -25.55 2.03 -23.94
C GLY A 92 -24.92 2.36 -22.58
N ARG A 93 -24.31 1.38 -21.91
CA ARG A 93 -23.52 1.63 -20.69
C ARG A 93 -22.12 2.05 -21.15
N PRO A 94 -21.66 3.31 -20.98
CA PRO A 94 -20.26 3.60 -21.17
C PRO A 94 -19.51 2.92 -20.03
N LEU A 95 -18.54 2.08 -20.36
CA LEU A 95 -17.60 1.40 -19.45
C LEU A 95 -17.09 2.34 -18.32
N HIS A 96 -16.97 3.63 -18.62
CA HIS A 96 -16.65 4.71 -17.68
C HIS A 96 -17.54 4.78 -16.43
N LEU A 97 -18.84 4.46 -16.52
CA LEU A 97 -19.77 4.58 -15.39
C LEU A 97 -19.60 3.45 -14.36
N ASN A 98 -19.34 2.23 -14.83
CA ASN A 98 -19.05 1.09 -13.95
C ASN A 98 -17.72 1.30 -13.23
N LEU A 99 -16.70 1.84 -13.92
CA LEU A 99 -15.40 2.12 -13.33
C LEU A 99 -15.48 3.24 -12.28
N SER A 100 -16.26 4.29 -12.53
CA SER A 100 -16.52 5.32 -11.53
C SER A 100 -17.32 4.82 -10.33
N LEU A 101 -18.25 3.88 -10.52
CA LEU A 101 -18.99 3.30 -9.41
C LEU A 101 -18.11 2.43 -8.52
N CYS A 102 -17.24 1.59 -9.11
CA CYS A 102 -16.30 0.74 -8.36
C CYS A 102 -15.19 1.53 -7.65
N LEU A 103 -14.87 2.74 -8.11
CA LEU A 103 -13.92 3.63 -7.43
C LEU A 103 -14.56 4.45 -6.30
N PHE A 104 -15.90 4.54 -6.28
CA PHE A 104 -16.65 5.24 -5.25
C PHE A 104 -17.15 4.32 -4.12
N ALA A 105 -17.50 3.07 -4.44
CA ALA A 105 -17.99 2.05 -3.50
C ALA A 105 -16.85 1.32 -2.79
#